data_AF-A0A447N826-F1
#
_entry.id   AF-A0A447N826-F1
#
_cell.length_a   1.000
_cell.length_b   1.000
_cell.length_c   1.000
_cell.angle_alpha   90.00
_cell.angle_beta   90.00
_cell.angle_gamma   90.00
#
_symmetry.space_group_name_H-M   'P 1'
#
loop_
_entity.id
_entity.type
_entity.pdbx_description
1 polymer ?
#
loop_
_entity_poly.entity_id
_entity_poly.type
_entity_poly.pdbx_seq_one_letter_code
_entity_poly.pdbx_strand_id
1 'polypeptide(L)'
;MKVSFFLLKFPLSSETFVLNQITAFIDMGHEVEIVALQKGDTQHTHAAWEKYGLAAKTRWLQDEPQGRLAKLRYRACKNAAGAASGGDLESAQFYPLWR
;
A
#
# COMPACT_ATOMS: atom_id res chain seq x y z
N MET A 1 -9.84 -12.15 -15.99
CA MET A 1 -8.48 -11.58 -15.97
C MET A 1 -8.14 -11.13 -14.56
N LYS A 2 -6.85 -11.06 -14.23
CA LYS A 2 -6.37 -10.54 -12.94
C LYS A 2 -5.97 -9.08 -13.09
N VAL A 3 -6.43 -8.22 -12.17
CA VAL A 3 -6.20 -6.77 -12.16
C VAL A 3 -5.60 -6.37 -10.83
N SER A 4 -4.46 -5.66 -10.86
CA SER A 4 -3.75 -5.22 -9.65
C SER A 4 -3.72 -3.71 -9.54
N PHE A 5 -4.16 -3.17 -8.40
CA PHE A 5 -4.13 -1.75 -8.08
C PHE A 5 -2.94 -1.42 -7.18
N PHE A 6 -2.11 -0.46 -7.58
CA PHE A 6 -1.00 0.03 -6.76
C PHE A 6 -1.33 1.42 -6.22
N LEU A 7 -1.49 1.53 -4.91
CA LEU A 7 -1.95 2.73 -4.24
C LEU A 7 -0.95 3.19 -3.18
N LEU A 8 -0.78 4.49 -3.03
CA LEU A 8 0.04 5.03 -1.94
C LEU A 8 -0.64 4.77 -0.58
N LYS A 9 -1.95 5.00 -0.50
CA LYS A 9 -2.72 4.83 0.72
C LYS A 9 -4.12 4.34 0.35
N PHE A 10 -4.70 3.45 1.15
CA PHE A 10 -6.02 2.89 0.87
C PHE A 10 -6.67 2.38 2.15
N PRO A 11 -7.99 2.52 2.37
CA PRO A 11 -8.94 3.30 1.59
C PRO A 11 -8.86 4.81 1.88
N LEU A 12 -9.23 5.64 0.91
CA LEU A 12 -9.42 7.07 1.10
C LEU A 12 -10.89 7.42 0.85
N SER A 13 -11.58 7.91 1.88
CA SER A 13 -13.00 8.27 1.79
C SER A 13 -13.26 9.42 0.82
N SER A 14 -12.26 10.30 0.62
CA SER A 14 -12.28 11.40 -0.35
C SER A 14 -11.97 10.96 -1.80
N GLU A 15 -11.47 9.74 -2.00
CA GLU A 15 -11.03 9.23 -3.32
C GLU A 15 -11.92 8.08 -3.79
N THR A 16 -13.21 8.38 -3.97
CA THR A 16 -14.24 7.39 -4.34
C THR A 16 -14.09 6.85 -5.75
N PHE A 17 -13.42 7.59 -6.64
CA PHE A 17 -13.19 7.17 -8.02
C PHE A 17 -12.38 5.87 -8.13
N VAL A 18 -11.33 5.72 -7.33
CA VAL A 18 -10.51 4.50 -7.30
C VAL A 18 -11.34 3.33 -6.76
N LEU A 19 -12.10 3.56 -5.70
CA LEU A 19 -12.99 2.55 -5.13
C LEU A 19 -14.04 2.08 -6.15
N ASN A 20 -14.66 3.00 -6.89
CA ASN A 20 -15.66 2.67 -7.91
C ASN A 20 -15.07 1.84 -9.06
N GLN A 21 -13.83 2.13 -9.48
CA GLN A 21 -13.15 1.32 -10.49
C GLN A 21 -12.88 -0.09 -9.99
N ILE A 22 -12.36 -0.22 -8.75
CA ILE A 22 -12.10 -1.51 -8.11
C ILE A 22 -13.38 -2.34 -8.08
N THR A 23 -14.49 -1.77 -7.61
CA THR A 23 -15.77 -2.49 -7.54
C THR A 23 -16.31 -2.84 -8.92
N ALA A 24 -16.15 -1.96 -9.92
CA ALA A 24 -16.57 -2.25 -11.29
C ALA A 24 -15.81 -3.46 -11.89
N PHE A 25 -14.50 -3.57 -11.68
CA PHE A 25 -13.75 -4.75 -12.13
C PHE A 25 -14.18 -6.03 -11.40
N ILE A 26 -14.52 -5.94 -10.11
CA ILE A 26 -15.07 -7.07 -9.36
C ILE A 26 -16.44 -7.47 -9.91
N ASP A 27 -17.32 -6.50 -10.18
CA ASP A 27 -18.66 -6.72 -10.74
C ASP A 27 -18.60 -7.36 -12.14
N MET A 28 -17.56 -7.05 -12.92
CA MET A 28 -17.29 -7.69 -14.22
C MET A 28 -16.73 -9.13 -14.10
N GLY A 29 -16.57 -9.67 -12.89
CA GLY A 29 -16.07 -11.01 -12.64
C GLY A 29 -14.55 -11.15 -12.74
N HIS A 30 -13.81 -10.05 -12.61
CA HIS A 30 -12.35 -10.08 -12.59
C HIS A 30 -11.79 -10.31 -11.18
N GLU A 31 -10.64 -10.97 -11.11
CA GLU A 31 -9.91 -11.12 -9.86
C GLU A 31 -9.14 -9.82 -9.59
N VAL A 32 -9.45 -9.16 -8.48
CA VAL A 32 -8.82 -7.89 -8.11
C VAL A 32 -7.92 -8.07 -6.89
N GLU A 33 -6.69 -7.59 -7.00
CA GLU A 33 -5.71 -7.49 -5.92
C GLU A 33 -5.35 -6.01 -5.71
N ILE A 34 -5.26 -5.58 -4.46
CA ILE A 34 -4.89 -4.21 -4.11
C ILE A 34 -3.58 -4.26 -3.35
N VAL A 35 -2.59 -3.52 -3.80
CA VAL A 35 -1.31 -3.34 -3.12
C VAL A 35 -1.20 -1.90 -2.69
N ALA A 36 -1.20 -1.67 -1.38
CA ALA A 36 -1.16 -0.34 -0.81
C ALA A 36 0.07 -0.14 0.06
N LEU A 37 0.75 1.00 -0.11
CA LEU A 37 1.90 1.31 0.72
C LEU A 37 1.47 1.55 2.17
N GLN A 38 0.41 2.33 2.38
CA GLN A 38 -0.06 2.73 3.71
C GLN A 38 -1.53 2.40 3.93
N LYS A 39 -1.88 2.04 5.18
CA LYS A 39 -3.26 1.87 5.59
C LYS A 39 -3.97 3.24 5.71
N GLY A 40 -5.14 3.29 5.09
CA GLY A 40 -6.05 4.42 5.05
C GLY A 40 -6.95 4.52 6.27
N ASP A 41 -8.02 5.31 6.15
CA ASP A 41 -9.04 5.36 7.20
C ASP A 41 -10.02 4.20 7.00
N THR A 42 -9.90 3.17 7.85
CA THR A 42 -10.79 2.01 7.81
C THR A 42 -12.03 2.14 8.70
N GLN A 43 -12.20 3.25 9.42
CA GLN A 43 -13.37 3.49 10.26
C GLN A 43 -14.45 4.31 9.53
N HIS A 44 -14.04 5.25 8.68
CA HIS A 44 -14.97 6.07 7.88
C HIS A 44 -15.03 5.61 6.42
N THR A 45 -15.29 4.32 6.21
CA THR A 45 -15.33 3.72 4.86
C THR A 45 -16.72 3.74 4.25
N HIS A 46 -16.77 3.84 2.92
CA HIS A 46 -18.02 3.67 2.15
C HIS A 46 -18.56 2.24 2.25
N ALA A 47 -19.87 2.04 2.14
CA ALA A 47 -20.52 0.72 2.25
C ALA A 47 -19.92 -0.36 1.32
N ALA A 48 -19.38 0.06 0.17
CA ALA A 48 -18.67 -0.80 -0.77
C ALA A 48 -17.41 -1.48 -0.18
N TRP A 49 -16.75 -0.85 0.79
CA TRP A 49 -15.58 -1.40 1.46
C TRP A 49 -15.88 -2.75 2.11
N GLU A 50 -16.98 -2.80 2.87
CA GLU A 50 -17.44 -4.01 3.55
C GLU A 50 -18.09 -4.97 2.57
N LYS A 51 -18.99 -4.46 1.69
CA LYS A 51 -19.72 -5.27 0.71
C LYS A 51 -18.79 -6.14 -0.16
N TYR A 52 -17.68 -5.58 -0.62
CA TYR A 52 -16.73 -6.28 -1.50
C TYR A 52 -15.54 -6.91 -0.75
N GLY A 53 -15.52 -6.81 0.59
CA GLY A 53 -14.45 -7.38 1.41
C GLY A 53 -13.06 -6.86 1.04
N LEU A 54 -12.95 -5.56 0.71
CA LEU A 54 -11.74 -5.00 0.10
C LEU A 54 -10.51 -5.09 1.02
N ALA A 55 -10.72 -5.14 2.34
CA ALA A 55 -9.65 -5.37 3.31
C ALA A 55 -8.89 -6.68 3.05
N ALA A 56 -9.60 -7.77 2.78
CA ALA A 56 -9.01 -9.08 2.53
C ALA A 56 -8.30 -9.18 1.17
N LYS A 57 -8.68 -8.29 0.24
CA LYS A 57 -8.07 -8.17 -1.09
C LYS A 57 -6.86 -7.21 -1.09
N THR A 58 -6.57 -6.57 0.04
CA THR A 58 -5.50 -5.57 0.14
C THR A 58 -4.27 -6.12 0.85
N ARG A 59 -3.16 -6.10 0.14
CA ARG A 59 -1.81 -6.33 0.66
C ARG A 59 -1.18 -5.00 1.06
N TRP A 60 -0.78 -4.89 2.32
CA TRP A 60 -0.10 -3.70 2.87
C TRP A 60 1.41 -3.89 2.78
N LEU A 61 2.14 -2.87 2.33
CA LEU A 61 3.60 -2.89 2.26
C LEU A 61 4.28 -2.22 3.47
N GLN A 62 3.56 -1.37 4.21
CA GLN A 62 4.06 -0.77 5.45
C GLN A 62 3.10 -1.05 6.61
N ASP A 63 3.63 -1.69 7.65
CA ASP A 63 2.99 -1.78 8.97
C ASP A 63 3.29 -0.52 9.80
N GLU A 64 2.92 0.64 9.29
CA GLU A 64 3.13 1.91 10.01
C GLU A 64 2.01 2.11 11.05
N PRO A 65 2.34 2.35 12.33
CA PRO A 65 1.34 2.59 13.36
C PRO A 65 0.55 3.89 13.08
N GLN A 66 -0.73 3.90 13.46
CA GLN A 66 -1.59 5.07 13.28
C GLN A 66 -1.20 6.20 14.25
N GLY A 67 -1.28 7.45 13.77
CA GLY A 67 -1.00 8.66 14.56
C GLY A 67 0.34 9.34 14.24
N ARG A 68 0.32 10.68 14.19
CA ARG A 68 1.45 11.51 13.70
C ARG A 68 2.75 11.29 14.48
N LEU A 69 2.66 11.17 15.80
CA LEU A 69 3.81 10.94 16.68
C LEU A 69 4.34 9.49 16.59
N ALA A 70 3.45 8.51 16.48
CA ALA A 70 3.82 7.11 16.31
C ALA A 70 4.56 6.89 14.98
N LYS A 71 4.08 7.53 13.90
CA LYS A 71 4.77 7.55 12.60
C LYS A 71 6.18 8.15 12.69
N LEU A 72 6.31 9.29 13.36
CA LEU A 72 7.61 9.94 13.52
C LEU A 72 8.60 9.03 14.26
N ARG A 73 8.16 8.41 15.37
CA ARG A 73 8.97 7.45 16.14
C ARG A 73 9.35 6.22 15.32
N TYR A 74 8.38 5.63 14.61
CA TYR A 74 8.61 4.48 13.75
C TYR A 74 9.66 4.78 12.67
N ARG A 75 9.54 5.92 11.99
CA ARG A 75 10.51 6.37 10.97
C ARG A 75 11.88 6.67 11.56
N ALA A 76 11.93 7.32 12.72
CA ALA A 76 13.19 7.60 13.41
C ALA A 76 13.93 6.31 13.78
N CYS A 77 13.24 5.33 14.38
CA CYS A 77 13.83 4.03 14.71
C CYS A 77 14.27 3.26 13.47
N LYS A 78 13.48 3.25 12.40
CA LYS A 78 13.83 2.52 11.16
C LYS A 78 15.02 3.15 10.45
N ASN A 79 15.10 4.48 10.42
CA ASN A 79 16.24 5.20 9.85
C ASN A 79 17.50 5.04 10.70
N ALA A 80 17.38 5.04 12.04
CA ALA A 80 18.50 4.78 12.94
C ALA A 80 19.02 3.33 12.82
N ALA A 81 18.12 2.35 12.67
CA ALA A 81 18.49 0.95 12.43
C ALA A 81 19.19 0.78 11.06
N GLY A 82 18.73 1.46 10.02
CA GLY A 82 19.39 1.46 8.70
C GLY A 82 20.75 2.16 8.69
N ALA A 83 20.94 3.18 9.53
CA ALA A 83 22.23 3.85 9.71
C ALA A 83 23.23 2.97 10.50
N ALA A 84 22.75 2.13 11.41
CA ALA A 84 23.57 1.16 12.15
C ALA A 84 24.00 -0.04 11.30
N SER A 85 23.29 -0.36 10.21
CA SER A 85 23.71 -1.35 9.20
C SER A 85 24.56 -0.74 8.07
N GLY A 86 25.08 0.48 8.26
CA GLY A 86 25.99 1.15 7.34
C GLY A 86 27.39 0.54 7.36
N GLY A 87 27.54 -0.60 6.70
CA GLY A 87 28.82 -1.25 6.48
C GLY A 87 28.67 -2.39 5.49
N ASP A 88 28.43 -2.06 4.22
CA ASP A 88 28.87 -2.82 3.04
C ASP A 88 28.57 -1.97 1.80
N LEU A 89 29.46 -1.00 1.55
CA LEU A 89 29.59 -0.33 0.27
C LEU A 89 30.61 -1.12 -0.56
N GLU A 90 30.20 -2.25 -1.13
CA GLU A 90 30.95 -2.81 -2.25
C GLU A 90 30.03 -3.50 -3.26
N SER A 91 30.20 -3.10 -4.53
CA SER A 91 29.70 -3.72 -5.75
C SER A 91 28.21 -3.58 -6.11
N ALA A 92 27.75 -2.33 -6.35
CA ALA A 92 26.70 -2.10 -7.34
C ALA A 92 27.32 -2.04 -8.74
N GLN A 93 27.63 -3.21 -9.31
CA GLN A 93 28.03 -3.32 -10.71
C GLN A 93 26.82 -2.97 -11.58
N PHE A 94 26.94 -1.82 -12.25
CA PHE A 94 25.98 -1.25 -13.19
C PHE A 94 25.82 -2.22 -14.39
N TYR A 95 24.70 -2.93 -14.48
CA TYR A 95 24.30 -3.62 -15.71
C TYR A 95 23.22 -2.79 -16.42
N PRO A 96 23.46 -2.29 -17.64
CA PRO A 96 22.41 -1.68 -18.45
C PRO A 96 21.55 -2.77 -19.08
N LEU A 97 20.32 -2.95 -18.59
CA LEU A 97 19.29 -3.77 -19.23
C LEU A 97 18.43 -2.90 -20.14
N TRP A 98 18.97 -2.56 -21.30
CA TRP A 98 18.21 -2.15 -22.48
C TRP A 98 18.90 -2.71 -23.74
N ARG A 99 18.42 -3.85 -24.21
CA ARG A 99 18.47 -4.27 -25.61
C ARG A 99 17.33 -5.21 -25.91
#